data_AF-A0A2T4DMV8-F1
#
_entry.id   AF-A0A2T4DMV8-F1
#
_cell.length_a   1.000
_cell.length_b   1.000
_cell.length_c   1.000
_cell.angle_alpha   90.00
_cell.angle_beta   90.00
_cell.angle_gamma   90.00
#
_symmetry.space_group_name_H-M   'P 1'
#
loop_
_entity.id
_entity.type
_entity.pdbx_description
1 polymer ?
#
loop_
_entity_poly.entity_id
_entity_poly.type
_entity_poly.pdbx_seq_one_letter_code
_entity_poly.pdbx_strand_id
1 'polypeptide(L)'
;MLKLSLGPILWFWSRQTVFDFYANAAEWPVDTIYLGEVVCSRRRELKPDDWLDLARDLKACGKNVVLSTLTLIESEADLRRLRRFCEQDEFLVEANDQSALQVAIRNRIPFVTGPSMNIYNTATLKILAKQGLQGWNLPVELGKEAL
;
A
#
# COMPACT_ATOMS: atom_id res chain seq x y z
N MET A 1 -9.71 -5.80 20.57
CA MET A 1 -9.73 -4.32 20.50
C MET A 1 -9.77 -3.93 19.03
N LEU A 2 -10.47 -2.86 18.67
CA LEU A 2 -10.49 -2.35 17.29
C LEU A 2 -9.08 -1.88 16.91
N LYS A 3 -8.57 -2.31 15.74
CA LYS A 3 -7.31 -1.80 15.19
C LYS A 3 -7.61 -0.71 14.17
N LEU A 4 -7.01 0.46 14.31
CA LEU A 4 -7.21 1.59 13.42
C LEU A 4 -6.09 1.65 12.38
N SER A 5 -6.45 1.96 11.13
CA SER A 5 -5.51 2.12 10.03
C SER A 5 -5.61 3.51 9.42
N LEU A 6 -4.46 4.10 9.11
CA LEU A 6 -4.36 5.34 8.33
C LEU A 6 -4.05 4.99 6.87
N GLY A 7 -4.91 5.41 5.95
CA GLY A 7 -4.72 5.21 4.50
C GLY A 7 -3.59 6.08 3.91
N PRO A 8 -3.18 5.82 2.67
CA PRO A 8 -2.17 6.61 1.99
C PRO A 8 -2.70 8.00 1.61
N ILE A 9 -1.79 8.95 1.40
CA ILE A 9 -2.14 10.30 0.96
C ILE A 9 -2.71 10.24 -0.46
N LEU A 10 -3.90 10.84 -0.66
CA LEU A 10 -4.62 10.84 -1.95
C LEU A 10 -4.51 12.17 -2.71
N TRP A 11 -3.62 13.07 -2.28
CA TRP A 11 -3.44 14.40 -2.87
C TRP A 11 -1.96 14.77 -2.97
N PHE A 12 -1.64 15.65 -3.91
CA PHE A 12 -0.29 16.18 -4.01
C PHE A 12 0.05 17.09 -2.83
N TRP A 13 1.08 16.72 -2.08
CA TRP A 13 1.71 17.54 -1.05
C TRP A 13 3.19 17.72 -1.33
N SER A 14 3.75 18.84 -0.85
CA SER A 14 5.20 19.03 -0.87
C SER A 14 5.87 18.00 0.03
N ARG A 15 7.16 17.75 -0.22
CA ARG A 15 7.98 16.84 0.56
C ARG A 15 7.89 17.11 2.05
N GLN A 16 8.04 18.39 2.45
CA GLN A 16 8.02 18.77 3.87
C GLN A 16 6.66 18.47 4.51
N THR A 17 5.56 18.82 3.83
CA THR A 17 4.21 18.53 4.34
C THR A 17 4.00 17.02 4.56
N VAL A 18 4.52 16.17 3.67
CA VAL A 18 4.45 14.71 3.83
C VAL A 18 5.22 14.25 5.07
N PHE A 19 6.47 14.70 5.26
CA PHE A 19 7.27 14.32 6.44
C PHE A 19 6.64 14.81 7.74
N ASP A 20 6.17 16.07 7.78
CA ASP A 20 5.52 16.63 8.97
C ASP A 20 4.24 15.87 9.31
N PHE A 21 3.45 15.50 8.30
CA PHE A 21 2.23 14.72 8.50
C PHE A 21 2.52 13.36 9.13
N TYR A 22 3.49 12.61 8.59
CA TYR A 22 3.80 11.29 9.12
C TYR A 22 4.56 11.32 10.44
N ALA A 23 5.37 12.35 10.69
CA ALA A 23 5.95 12.59 12.02
C ALA A 23 4.85 12.77 13.09
N ASN A 24 3.78 13.51 12.78
CA ASN A 24 2.62 13.60 13.67
C ASN A 24 1.85 12.27 13.77
N ALA A 25 1.66 11.56 12.65
CA ALA A 25 0.95 10.29 12.61
C ALA A 25 1.64 9.16 13.40
N ALA A 26 2.96 9.26 13.61
CA ALA A 26 3.70 8.36 14.50
C ALA A 26 3.15 8.36 15.93
N GLU A 27 2.57 9.45 16.39
CA GLU A 27 2.03 9.59 17.75
C GLU A 27 0.51 9.36 17.83
N TRP A 28 -0.17 9.21 16.69
CA TRP A 28 -1.62 9.01 16.66
C TRP A 28 -2.01 7.61 17.14
N PRO A 29 -3.24 7.42 17.65
CA PRO A 29 -3.77 6.11 18.08
C PRO A 29 -4.18 5.24 16.88
N VAL A 30 -3.28 5.09 15.90
CA VAL A 30 -3.41 4.20 14.75
C VAL A 30 -2.35 3.10 14.81
N ASP A 31 -2.74 1.88 14.47
CA ASP A 31 -1.90 0.68 14.51
C ASP A 31 -1.12 0.48 13.20
N THR A 32 -1.77 0.76 12.07
CA THR A 32 -1.24 0.51 10.73
C THR A 32 -1.26 1.78 9.90
N ILE A 33 -0.18 2.05 9.17
CA ILE A 33 -0.05 3.18 8.26
C ILE A 33 0.26 2.66 6.85
N TYR A 34 -0.55 3.07 5.89
CA TYR A 34 -0.33 2.82 4.47
C TYR A 34 0.47 3.99 3.88
N LEU A 35 1.60 3.68 3.26
CA LEU A 35 2.58 4.65 2.77
C LEU A 35 2.87 4.44 1.29
N GLY A 36 2.90 5.52 0.53
CA GLY A 36 3.31 5.46 -0.87
C GLY A 36 2.48 6.36 -1.75
N GLU A 37 2.74 6.26 -3.05
CA GLU A 37 2.05 7.00 -4.09
C GLU A 37 1.02 6.08 -4.76
N VAL A 38 -0.27 6.37 -4.57
CA VAL A 38 -1.38 5.58 -5.12
C VAL A 38 -2.08 6.26 -6.29
N VAL A 39 -1.91 7.58 -6.47
CA VAL A 39 -2.71 8.38 -7.42
C VAL A 39 -1.95 8.64 -8.72
N CYS A 40 -0.83 9.35 -8.65
CA CYS A 40 -0.15 9.84 -9.86
C CYS A 40 1.36 9.75 -9.74
N SER A 41 1.96 8.96 -10.63
CA SER A 41 3.42 8.77 -10.66
C SER A 41 4.22 10.04 -10.99
N ARG A 42 3.54 11.08 -11.51
CA ARG A 42 4.15 12.33 -12.00
C ARG A 42 4.00 13.51 -11.03
N ARG A 43 3.04 13.49 -10.13
CA ARG A 43 2.80 14.57 -9.16
C ARG A 43 3.29 14.14 -7.79
N ARG A 44 4.61 14.10 -7.62
CA ARG A 44 5.24 13.66 -6.38
C ARG A 44 6.62 14.29 -6.19
N GLU A 45 6.99 14.51 -4.94
CA GLU A 45 8.34 14.96 -4.57
C GLU A 45 9.16 13.87 -3.88
N LEU A 46 8.52 12.82 -3.36
CA LEU A 46 9.21 11.68 -2.74
C LEU A 46 9.57 10.60 -3.78
N LYS A 47 10.80 10.11 -3.68
CA LYS A 47 11.32 8.95 -4.39
C LYS A 47 11.03 7.67 -3.61
N PRO A 48 11.20 6.48 -4.22
CA PRO A 48 10.94 5.21 -3.53
C PRO A 48 11.74 5.04 -2.24
N ASP A 49 13.03 5.38 -2.25
CA ASP A 49 13.86 5.24 -1.05
C ASP A 49 13.41 6.18 0.09
N ASP A 50 12.89 7.38 -0.23
CA ASP A 50 12.31 8.27 0.79
C ASP A 50 11.11 7.63 1.50
N TRP A 51 10.26 6.91 0.75
CA TRP A 51 9.13 6.18 1.33
C TRP A 51 9.58 5.00 2.18
N LEU A 52 10.64 4.29 1.77
CA LEU A 52 11.20 3.17 2.53
C LEU A 52 11.85 3.65 3.83
N ASP A 53 12.57 4.77 3.80
CA ASP A 53 13.17 5.34 5.00
C ASP A 53 12.08 5.79 5.98
N LEU A 54 11.05 6.49 5.48
CA LEU A 54 9.89 6.87 6.29
C LEU A 54 9.14 5.66 6.87
N ALA A 55 9.04 4.57 6.11
CA ALA A 55 8.44 3.32 6.59
C ALA A 55 9.24 2.72 7.76
N ARG A 56 10.57 2.77 7.70
CA ARG A 56 11.44 2.31 8.78
C ARG A 56 11.33 3.20 10.01
N ASP A 57 11.28 4.51 9.84
CA ASP A 57 11.08 5.45 10.94
C ASP A 57 9.76 5.18 11.67
N LEU A 58 8.65 5.03 10.93
CA LEU A 58 7.34 4.73 11.51
C LEU A 58 7.30 3.35 12.19
N LYS A 59 7.98 2.35 11.61
CA LYS A 59 8.14 1.03 12.23
C LYS A 59 8.94 1.12 13.54
N ALA A 60 9.99 1.94 13.60
CA ALA A 60 10.75 2.19 14.82
C ALA A 60 9.90 2.88 15.91
N CYS A 61 8.90 3.68 15.53
CA CYS A 61 7.87 4.22 16.43
C CYS A 61 6.77 3.19 16.81
N GLY A 62 6.91 1.92 16.41
CA GLY A 62 5.97 0.85 16.76
C GLY A 62 4.74 0.76 15.84
N LYS A 63 4.74 1.42 14.68
CA LYS A 63 3.65 1.29 13.69
C LYS A 63 3.84 0.07 12.81
N ASN A 64 2.73 -0.57 12.45
CA ASN A 64 2.72 -1.47 11.30
C ASN A 64 2.69 -0.62 10.04
N VAL A 65 3.48 -0.98 9.02
CA VAL A 65 3.55 -0.22 7.77
C VAL A 65 3.24 -1.13 6.60
N VAL A 66 2.42 -0.61 5.68
CA VAL A 66 2.09 -1.23 4.39
C VAL A 66 2.49 -0.27 3.28
N LEU A 67 3.25 -0.75 2.30
CA LEU A 67 3.66 0.05 1.14
C LEU A 67 2.61 -0.02 0.05
N SER A 68 1.92 1.10 -0.19
CA SER A 68 0.89 1.24 -1.20
C SER A 68 1.45 1.56 -2.57
N THR A 69 1.07 0.76 -3.56
CA THR A 69 1.47 0.95 -4.96
C THR A 69 0.48 1.83 -5.72
N LEU A 70 0.87 2.30 -6.91
CA LEU A 70 -0.03 3.02 -7.81
C LEU A 70 -1.27 2.19 -8.14
N THR A 71 -2.41 2.87 -8.27
CA THR A 71 -3.67 2.30 -8.77
C THR A 71 -3.65 2.06 -10.28
N LEU A 72 -2.79 2.77 -11.00
CA LEU A 72 -2.58 2.61 -12.43
C LEU A 72 -1.10 2.71 -12.78
N ILE A 73 -0.58 1.66 -13.39
CA ILE A 73 0.77 1.59 -13.94
C ILE A 73 0.69 1.88 -15.44
N GLU A 74 1.32 2.97 -15.88
CA GLU A 74 1.21 3.44 -17.27
C GLU A 74 2.55 3.38 -18.04
N SER A 75 3.66 3.09 -17.35
CA SER A 75 4.98 3.17 -17.95
C SER A 75 5.99 2.18 -17.37
N GLU A 76 7.06 1.92 -18.12
CA GLU A 76 8.22 1.17 -17.64
C GLU A 76 8.90 1.82 -16.42
N ALA A 77 8.82 3.16 -16.29
CA ALA A 77 9.33 3.85 -15.13
C ALA A 77 8.51 3.53 -13.86
N ASP A 78 7.19 3.34 -14.01
CA ASP A 78 6.31 2.92 -12.92
C ASP A 78 6.54 1.46 -12.55
N LEU A 79 6.74 0.57 -13.54
CA LEU A 79 7.10 -0.83 -13.29
C LEU A 79 8.43 -0.97 -12.55
N ARG A 80 9.47 -0.20 -12.93
CA ARG A 80 10.75 -0.21 -12.21
C ARG A 80 10.58 0.21 -10.75
N ARG A 81 9.72 1.20 -10.50
CA ARG A 81 9.39 1.66 -9.15
C ARG A 81 8.67 0.62 -8.32
N LEU A 82 7.65 -0.01 -8.91
CA LEU A 82 6.94 -1.10 -8.28
C LEU A 82 7.90 -2.23 -7.90
N ARG A 83 8.77 -2.65 -8.81
CA ARG A 83 9.78 -3.67 -8.52
C ARG A 83 10.68 -3.27 -7.36
N ARG A 84 11.12 -2.01 -7.29
CA ARG A 84 11.90 -1.49 -6.17
C ARG A 84 11.17 -1.63 -4.82
N PHE A 85 9.87 -1.34 -4.77
CA PHE A 85 9.06 -1.57 -3.54
C PHE A 85 8.84 -3.04 -3.20
N CYS A 86 8.94 -3.93 -4.20
CA CYS A 86 8.83 -5.37 -4.04
C CYS A 86 10.19 -6.08 -3.91
N GLU A 87 11.32 -5.36 -3.94
CA GLU A 87 12.65 -5.95 -3.70
C GLU A 87 12.94 -6.16 -2.20
N GLN A 88 12.21 -5.47 -1.34
CA GLN A 88 12.32 -5.57 0.12
C GLN A 88 11.40 -6.67 0.68
N ASP A 89 11.78 -7.19 1.85
CA ASP A 89 11.05 -8.19 2.65
C ASP A 89 10.67 -7.67 4.05
N GLU A 90 10.83 -6.37 4.28
CA GLU A 90 10.60 -5.67 5.56
C GLU A 90 9.13 -5.29 5.82
N PHE A 91 8.35 -5.07 4.75
CA PHE A 91 7.01 -4.47 4.77
C PHE A 91 6.05 -5.19 3.81
N LEU A 92 4.79 -5.28 4.21
CA LEU A 92 3.71 -5.71 3.32
C LEU A 92 3.53 -4.71 2.17
N VAL A 93 3.08 -5.22 1.03
CA VAL A 93 2.71 -4.40 -0.12
C VAL A 93 1.19 -4.38 -0.27
N GLU A 94 0.60 -3.19 -0.40
CA GLU A 94 -0.78 -3.03 -0.87
C GLU A 94 -0.76 -2.96 -2.40
N ALA A 95 -1.20 -4.05 -3.03
CA ALA A 95 -1.36 -4.14 -4.47
C ALA A 95 -2.64 -3.41 -4.90
N ASN A 96 -2.46 -2.33 -5.66
CA ASN A 96 -3.55 -1.47 -6.16
C ASN A 96 -3.82 -1.64 -7.67
N ASP A 97 -2.99 -2.40 -8.38
CA ASP A 97 -3.20 -2.80 -9.78
C ASP A 97 -2.77 -4.27 -10.03
N GLN A 98 -3.12 -4.80 -11.21
CA GLN A 98 -2.76 -6.16 -11.61
C GLN A 98 -1.25 -6.38 -11.74
N SER A 99 -0.49 -5.35 -12.12
CA SER A 99 0.97 -5.43 -12.21
C SER A 99 1.57 -5.66 -10.83
N ALA A 100 1.16 -4.88 -9.82
CA ALA A 100 1.57 -5.03 -8.43
C ALA A 100 1.21 -6.42 -7.88
N LEU A 101 -0.02 -6.88 -8.16
CA LEU A 101 -0.46 -8.22 -7.78
C LEU A 101 0.43 -9.32 -8.38
N GLN A 102 0.72 -9.24 -9.67
CA GLN A 102 1.56 -10.23 -10.37
C GLN A 102 3.00 -10.23 -9.86
N VAL A 103 3.57 -9.05 -9.57
CA VAL A 103 4.91 -8.95 -8.97
C VAL A 103 4.93 -9.60 -7.58
N ALA A 104 3.94 -9.30 -6.74
CA ALA A 104 3.84 -9.89 -5.39
C ALA A 104 3.73 -11.42 -5.45
N ILE A 105 2.83 -11.96 -6.28
CA ILE A 105 2.63 -13.42 -6.42
C ILE A 105 3.89 -14.09 -6.95
N ARG A 106 4.52 -13.55 -8.00
CA ARG A 106 5.71 -14.15 -8.62
C ARG A 106 6.88 -14.19 -7.66
N ASN A 107 7.05 -13.12 -6.87
CA ASN A 107 8.13 -13.01 -5.90
C ASN A 107 7.77 -13.63 -4.54
N ARG A 108 6.56 -14.20 -4.39
CA ARG A 108 6.05 -14.78 -3.14
C ARG A 108 6.06 -13.81 -1.96
N ILE A 109 5.78 -12.54 -2.24
CA ILE A 109 5.70 -11.48 -1.24
C ILE A 109 4.29 -11.50 -0.64
N PRO A 110 4.13 -11.55 0.70
CA PRO A 110 2.84 -11.37 1.32
C PRO A 110 2.26 -9.98 1.01
N PHE A 111 0.99 -9.92 0.63
CA PHE A 111 0.37 -8.68 0.17
C PHE A 111 -1.03 -8.49 0.72
N VAL A 112 -1.49 -7.24 0.72
CA VAL A 112 -2.90 -6.89 0.84
C VAL A 112 -3.37 -6.28 -0.48
N THR A 113 -4.67 -6.28 -0.74
CA THR A 113 -5.21 -5.53 -1.88
C THR A 113 -5.86 -4.26 -1.41
N GLY A 114 -5.64 -3.15 -2.09
CA GLY A 114 -6.38 -1.93 -1.83
C GLY A 114 -7.76 -1.92 -2.50
N PRO A 115 -8.58 -0.90 -2.21
CA PRO A 115 -9.97 -0.84 -2.65
C PRO A 115 -10.14 -0.63 -4.16
N SER A 116 -9.07 -0.29 -4.89
CA SER A 116 -9.08 -0.20 -6.36
C SER A 116 -9.09 -1.55 -7.06
N MET A 117 -8.81 -2.63 -6.34
CA MET A 117 -8.79 -3.97 -6.92
C MET A 117 -10.22 -4.51 -7.07
N ASN A 118 -10.61 -4.74 -8.32
CA ASN A 118 -11.93 -5.23 -8.72
C ASN A 118 -12.19 -6.71 -8.30
N ILE A 119 -12.27 -6.98 -7.00
CA ILE A 119 -12.52 -8.31 -6.43
C ILE A 119 -13.90 -8.34 -5.79
N TYR A 120 -14.86 -8.96 -6.49
CA TYR A 120 -16.28 -8.95 -6.14
C TYR A 120 -16.84 -10.31 -5.72
N ASN A 121 -15.99 -11.32 -5.54
CA ASN A 121 -16.44 -12.67 -5.21
C ASN A 121 -15.44 -13.42 -4.34
N THR A 122 -15.98 -14.37 -3.56
CA THR A 122 -15.20 -15.17 -2.61
C THR A 122 -14.30 -16.21 -3.30
N ALA A 123 -14.61 -16.62 -4.53
CA ALA A 123 -13.79 -17.58 -5.26
C ALA A 123 -12.42 -16.99 -5.62
N THR A 124 -12.38 -15.73 -6.09
CA THR A 124 -11.14 -14.99 -6.34
C THR A 124 -10.33 -14.84 -5.05
N LEU A 125 -10.95 -14.46 -3.93
CA LEU A 125 -10.26 -14.34 -2.64
C LEU A 125 -9.62 -15.65 -2.19
N LYS A 126 -10.31 -16.80 -2.37
CA LYS A 126 -9.75 -18.12 -2.05
C LYS A 126 -8.52 -18.46 -2.89
N ILE A 127 -8.47 -18.02 -4.14
CA ILE A 127 -7.30 -18.21 -5.01
C ILE A 127 -6.15 -17.32 -4.51
N LEU A 128 -6.42 -16.03 -4.28
CA LEU A 128 -5.40 -15.07 -3.84
C LEU A 128 -4.86 -15.39 -2.44
N ALA A 129 -5.68 -15.91 -1.53
CA ALA A 129 -5.26 -16.37 -0.20
C ALA A 129 -4.19 -17.47 -0.29
N LYS A 130 -4.33 -18.41 -1.25
CA LYS A 130 -3.31 -19.44 -1.52
C LYS A 130 -2.04 -18.89 -2.14
N GLN A 131 -2.06 -17.66 -2.65
CA GLN A 131 -0.95 -16.99 -3.32
C GLN A 131 -0.27 -15.91 -2.48
N GLY A 132 -0.69 -15.72 -1.22
CA GLY A 132 -0.03 -14.82 -0.27
C GLY A 132 -0.86 -13.62 0.19
N LEU A 133 -2.14 -13.50 -0.22
CA LEU A 133 -3.04 -12.46 0.28
C LEU A 133 -3.23 -12.57 1.80
N GLN A 134 -2.91 -11.50 2.53
CA GLN A 134 -3.05 -11.37 3.98
C GLN A 134 -4.26 -10.52 4.40
N GLY A 135 -4.77 -9.70 3.50
CA GLY A 135 -5.87 -8.78 3.77
C GLY A 135 -6.50 -8.26 2.48
N TRP A 136 -7.81 -8.08 2.51
CA TRP A 136 -8.58 -7.58 1.38
C TRP A 136 -9.31 -6.31 1.82
N ASN A 137 -8.97 -5.17 1.22
CA ASN A 137 -9.80 -3.98 1.34
C ASN A 137 -10.99 -4.09 0.39
N LEU A 138 -12.18 -3.89 0.96
CA LEU A 138 -13.44 -3.94 0.23
C LEU A 138 -13.46 -2.86 -0.86
N PRO A 139 -13.77 -3.20 -2.13
CA PRO A 139 -14.02 -2.22 -3.18
C PRO A 139 -15.08 -1.21 -2.77
N VAL A 140 -14.94 0.04 -3.20
CA VAL A 140 -15.80 1.15 -2.76
C VAL A 140 -17.26 1.00 -3.20
N GLU A 141 -17.50 0.18 -4.21
CA GLU A 141 -18.82 -0.16 -4.74
C GLU A 141 -19.56 -1.19 -3.89
N LEU A 142 -18.87 -1.89 -2.98
CA LEU A 142 -19.46 -2.91 -2.12
C LEU A 142 -19.83 -2.34 -0.75
N GLY A 143 -21.06 -2.62 -0.33
CA GLY A 143 -21.56 -2.26 1.00
C GLY A 143 -21.19 -3.29 2.07
N LYS A 144 -21.52 -2.96 3.32
CA LYS A 144 -21.34 -3.83 4.49
C LYS A 144 -21.91 -5.24 4.31
N GLU A 145 -22.98 -5.39 3.54
CA GLU A 145 -23.64 -6.68 3.28
C GLU A 145 -22.75 -7.69 2.53
N ALA A 146 -21.65 -7.24 1.93
CA ALA A 146 -20.69 -8.09 1.22
C ALA A 146 -19.61 -8.71 2.12
N LEU A 147 -19.54 -8.32 3.41
CA LEU A 147 -18.61 -8.85 4.42
C LEU A 147 -19.21 -10.04 5.17
#